data_AF-A0A7C5CEK0-F1
#
_entry.id   AF-A0A7C5CEK0-F1
#
_cell.length_a   1.000
_cell.length_b   1.000
_cell.length_c   1.000
_cell.angle_alpha   90.00
_cell.angle_beta   90.00
_cell.angle_gamma   90.00
#
_symmetry.space_group_name_H-M   'P 1'
#
loop_
_entity.id
_entity.type
_entity.pdbx_description
1 polymer ?
#
loop_
_entity_poly.entity_id
_entity_poly.type
_entity_poly.pdbx_seq_one_letter_code
_entity_poly.pdbx_strand_id
1 'polypeptide(L)'
;MNSKHYYNPKGEEILDEKIFGGNPSGFVDFNRSKYKWDSNIYDLMNANTWFPSEVNTSTEKKNFEQLTENEQAIYKMTFAQLSFNDSAQEEYLSDFRRLANNRLIKSVISLQIMQEVNHSKSYAVLLDACGNSDEVFNLYKYNDALNTKNQKIAQQFARYIDGNSVDKMLLSAMASVNLEGIYFLLGFSYIYLLGDKVPGARDM
;
A
#
# COMPACT_ATOMS: atom_id res chain seq x y z
N MET A 1 -3.85 -13.15 -23.58
CA MET A 1 -2.43 -12.79 -23.37
C MET A 1 -1.53 -13.75 -24.14
N ASN A 2 -0.39 -13.30 -24.63
CA ASN A 2 0.58 -14.11 -25.40
C ASN A 2 1.39 -15.03 -24.45
N SER A 3 1.67 -16.29 -24.84
CA SER A 3 2.46 -17.23 -24.03
C SER A 3 3.86 -16.69 -23.69
N LYS A 4 4.43 -15.84 -24.55
CA LYS A 4 5.69 -15.12 -24.31
C LYS A 4 5.68 -14.23 -23.07
N HIS A 5 4.51 -13.83 -22.57
CA HIS A 5 4.39 -13.08 -21.32
C HIS A 5 4.87 -13.90 -20.11
N TYR A 6 4.67 -15.21 -20.14
CA TYR A 6 5.06 -16.11 -19.05
C TYR A 6 6.46 -16.67 -19.26
N TYR A 7 6.81 -17.01 -20.49
CA TYR A 7 8.10 -17.59 -20.84
C TYR A 7 8.51 -17.20 -22.25
N ASN A 8 9.67 -16.55 -22.36
CA ASN A 8 10.25 -16.09 -23.62
C ASN A 8 11.71 -16.58 -23.74
N PRO A 9 11.95 -17.73 -24.40
CA PRO A 9 13.30 -18.27 -24.57
C PRO A 9 14.21 -17.42 -25.46
N LYS A 10 13.65 -16.41 -26.15
CA LYS A 10 14.39 -15.42 -26.95
C LYS A 10 14.38 -14.04 -26.27
N GLY A 11 14.13 -14.02 -24.96
CA GLY A 11 14.15 -12.80 -24.15
C GLY A 11 15.56 -12.28 -23.94
N GLU A 12 15.64 -11.07 -23.39
CA GLU A 12 16.88 -10.44 -22.95
C GLU A 12 17.53 -11.27 -21.84
N GLU A 13 18.86 -11.21 -21.78
CA GLU A 13 19.61 -11.76 -20.66
C GLU A 13 19.20 -11.04 -19.37
N ILE A 14 19.19 -11.76 -18.25
CA ILE A 14 18.71 -11.26 -16.96
C ILE A 14 19.46 -9.98 -16.52
N LEU A 15 20.76 -9.88 -16.85
CA LEU A 15 21.59 -8.72 -16.52
C LEU A 15 21.30 -7.49 -17.39
N ASP A 16 20.58 -7.66 -18.49
CA ASP A 16 20.20 -6.58 -19.41
C ASP A 16 18.74 -6.15 -19.23
N GLU A 17 17.91 -6.94 -18.52
CA GLU A 17 16.49 -6.67 -18.29
C GLU A 17 16.24 -5.26 -17.74
N LYS A 18 15.59 -4.42 -18.53
CA LYS A 18 15.18 -3.06 -18.13
C LYS A 18 13.95 -3.12 -17.24
N ILE A 19 13.80 -2.13 -16.36
CA ILE A 19 12.58 -1.94 -15.55
C ILE A 19 11.34 -1.86 -16.46
N PHE A 20 11.45 -1.07 -17.53
CA PHE A 20 10.39 -0.82 -18.50
C PHE A 20 10.90 -0.90 -19.94
N GLY A 21 10.03 -1.26 -20.88
CA GLY A 21 10.36 -1.45 -22.29
C GLY A 21 11.33 -2.61 -22.56
N GLY A 22 11.46 -3.54 -21.61
CA GLY A 22 12.31 -4.73 -21.73
C GLY A 22 11.56 -5.94 -22.27
N ASN A 23 12.30 -7.00 -22.60
CA ASN A 23 11.74 -8.24 -23.15
C ASN A 23 12.24 -9.45 -22.33
N PRO A 24 11.79 -9.62 -21.07
CA PRO A 24 12.38 -10.57 -20.13
C PRO A 24 12.19 -12.02 -20.58
N SER A 25 13.06 -12.90 -20.09
CA SER A 25 12.96 -14.35 -20.35
C SER A 25 11.78 -15.01 -19.63
N GLY A 26 11.33 -14.43 -18.52
CA GLY A 26 10.26 -14.94 -17.65
C GLY A 26 10.77 -15.54 -16.34
N PHE A 27 12.06 -15.89 -16.25
CA PHE A 27 12.66 -16.39 -15.01
C PHE A 27 12.82 -15.28 -13.96
N VAL A 28 12.79 -15.67 -12.70
CA VAL A 28 13.11 -14.80 -11.55
C VAL A 28 14.41 -15.37 -10.95
N ASP A 29 15.52 -14.66 -11.10
CA ASP A 29 16.83 -15.12 -10.63
C ASP A 29 17.45 -14.12 -9.63
N PHE A 30 17.26 -14.39 -8.34
CA PHE A 30 17.80 -13.55 -7.26
C PHE A 30 19.34 -13.56 -7.18
N ASN A 31 20.02 -14.53 -7.81
CA ASN A 31 21.49 -14.58 -7.80
C ASN A 31 22.12 -13.58 -8.77
N ARG A 32 21.37 -13.19 -9.81
CA ARG A 32 21.84 -12.33 -10.89
C ARG A 32 20.82 -11.23 -11.13
N SER A 33 21.01 -10.10 -10.47
CA SER A 33 20.27 -8.87 -10.79
C SER A 33 21.14 -7.85 -11.52
N LYS A 34 20.54 -7.18 -12.52
CA LYS A 34 21.01 -5.92 -13.09
C LYS A 34 21.03 -4.79 -12.05
N TYR A 35 20.00 -4.72 -11.23
CA TYR A 35 19.79 -3.66 -10.25
C TYR A 35 20.02 -4.20 -8.84
N LYS A 36 21.27 -4.19 -8.35
CA LYS A 36 21.63 -4.82 -7.06
C LYS A 36 20.79 -4.42 -5.84
N TRP A 37 20.11 -3.27 -5.89
CA TRP A 37 19.22 -2.82 -4.83
C TRP A 37 17.91 -3.60 -4.74
N ASP A 38 17.46 -4.31 -5.78
CA ASP A 38 16.17 -5.01 -5.77
C ASP A 38 16.15 -6.17 -4.77
N SER A 39 17.18 -7.02 -4.77
CA SER A 39 17.34 -8.11 -3.80
C SER A 39 17.49 -7.57 -2.38
N ASN A 40 18.24 -6.47 -2.20
CA ASN A 40 18.39 -5.86 -0.87
C ASN A 40 17.06 -5.32 -0.33
N ILE A 41 16.24 -4.68 -1.17
CA ILE A 41 14.90 -4.21 -0.78
C ILE A 41 14.00 -5.40 -0.48
N TYR A 42 14.02 -6.45 -1.31
CA TYR A 42 13.24 -7.66 -1.10
C TYR A 42 13.56 -8.32 0.26
N ASP A 43 14.83 -8.47 0.59
CA ASP A 43 15.28 -9.07 1.85
C ASP A 43 14.88 -8.18 3.04
N LEU A 44 15.03 -6.86 2.92
CA LEU A 44 14.64 -5.90 3.96
C LEU A 44 13.12 -5.94 4.22
N MET A 45 12.31 -5.98 3.17
CA MET A 45 10.85 -6.07 3.30
C MET A 45 10.42 -7.36 3.99
N ASN A 46 11.05 -8.50 3.66
CA ASN A 46 10.77 -9.77 4.34
C ASN A 46 11.21 -9.74 5.81
N ALA A 47 12.38 -9.18 6.11
CA ALA A 47 12.88 -9.05 7.48
C ALA A 47 11.94 -8.20 8.37
N ASN A 48 11.19 -7.28 7.75
CA ASN A 48 10.20 -6.43 8.42
C ASN A 48 8.78 -7.03 8.44
N THR A 49 8.62 -8.32 8.14
CA THR A 49 7.31 -8.97 8.22
C THR A 49 6.81 -8.98 9.66
N TRP A 50 5.56 -8.59 9.85
CA TRP A 50 4.87 -8.55 11.14
C TRP A 50 3.40 -8.95 10.95
N PHE A 51 2.74 -9.42 12.00
CA PHE A 51 1.35 -9.83 11.94
C PHE A 51 0.49 -9.02 12.93
N PRO A 52 -0.71 -8.53 12.52
CA PRO A 52 -1.59 -7.76 13.43
C PRO A 52 -1.97 -8.47 14.71
N SER A 53 -1.96 -9.81 14.72
CA SER A 53 -2.20 -10.63 15.91
C SER A 53 -1.09 -10.55 16.97
N GLU A 54 0.07 -10.01 16.64
CA GLU A 54 1.21 -9.86 17.55
C GLU A 54 1.13 -8.57 18.37
N VAL A 55 0.26 -7.62 17.98
CA VAL A 55 0.05 -6.35 18.68
C VAL A 55 -1.05 -6.52 19.72
N ASN A 56 -0.79 -6.08 20.96
CA ASN A 56 -1.75 -6.16 22.05
C ASN A 56 -2.80 -5.04 21.95
N THR A 57 -4.00 -5.37 21.48
CA THR A 57 -5.13 -4.44 21.36
C THR A 57 -6.22 -4.67 22.44
N SER A 58 -5.93 -5.46 23.48
CA SER A 58 -6.94 -5.89 24.48
C SER A 58 -7.59 -4.74 25.25
N THR A 59 -6.88 -3.63 25.45
CA THR A 59 -7.37 -2.43 26.13
C THR A 59 -7.91 -1.38 25.17
N GLU A 60 -7.77 -1.58 23.86
CA GLU A 60 -7.99 -0.55 22.85
C GLU A 60 -9.43 -0.04 22.84
N LYS A 61 -10.41 -0.95 22.97
CA LYS A 61 -11.82 -0.59 23.07
C LYS A 61 -12.12 0.33 24.26
N LYS A 62 -11.65 -0.06 25.44
CA LYS A 62 -11.84 0.73 26.67
C LYS A 62 -11.18 2.09 26.55
N ASN A 63 -9.99 2.12 25.96
CA ASN A 63 -9.23 3.35 25.74
C ASN A 63 -9.93 4.28 24.75
N PHE A 64 -10.46 3.73 23.66
CA PHE A 64 -11.26 4.47 22.68
C PHE A 64 -12.51 5.09 23.31
N GLU A 65 -13.24 4.36 24.15
CA GLU A 65 -14.43 4.86 24.86
C GLU A 65 -14.13 6.03 25.82
N GLN A 66 -12.88 6.17 26.27
CA GLN A 66 -12.44 7.27 27.14
C GLN A 66 -12.00 8.53 26.37
N LEU A 67 -11.86 8.43 25.04
CA LEU A 67 -11.56 9.58 24.20
C LEU A 67 -12.73 10.57 24.19
N THR A 68 -12.42 11.85 24.08
CA THR A 68 -13.45 12.87 23.82
C THR A 68 -14.12 12.64 22.46
N GLU A 69 -15.30 13.21 22.24
CA GLU A 69 -16.02 13.08 20.96
C GLU A 69 -15.16 13.51 19.76
N ASN A 70 -14.40 14.60 19.91
CA ASN A 70 -13.50 15.08 18.86
C ASN A 70 -12.35 14.11 18.58
N GLU A 71 -11.79 13.48 19.61
CA GLU A 71 -10.71 12.51 19.47
C GLU A 71 -11.20 11.20 18.84
N GLN A 72 -12.40 10.73 19.21
CA GLN A 72 -13.04 9.61 18.54
C GLN A 72 -13.31 9.92 17.06
N ALA A 73 -13.75 11.14 16.75
CA ALA A 73 -13.95 11.57 15.37
C ALA A 73 -12.63 11.60 14.57
N ILE A 74 -11.54 12.09 15.16
CA ILE A 74 -10.20 12.08 14.54
C ILE A 74 -9.74 10.64 14.29
N TYR A 75 -9.88 9.75 15.28
CA TYR A 75 -9.53 8.33 15.16
C TYR A 75 -10.29 7.67 14.01
N LYS A 76 -11.63 7.76 14.01
CA LYS A 76 -12.49 7.19 12.97
C LYS A 76 -12.16 7.74 11.57
N MET A 77 -12.00 9.06 11.43
CA MET A 77 -11.70 9.68 10.14
C MET A 77 -10.32 9.27 9.61
N THR A 78 -9.33 9.16 10.50
CA THR A 78 -7.97 8.73 10.14
C THR A 78 -8.00 7.31 9.59
N PHE A 79 -8.59 6.37 10.32
CA PHE A 79 -8.64 4.98 9.87
C PHE A 79 -9.55 4.78 8.65
N ALA A 80 -10.61 5.57 8.48
CA ALA A 80 -11.40 5.55 7.24
C ALA A 80 -10.56 5.97 6.02
N GLN A 81 -9.71 6.99 6.16
CA GLN A 81 -8.81 7.42 5.08
C GLN A 81 -7.70 6.41 4.82
N LEU A 82 -7.03 5.92 5.86
CA LEU A 82 -5.92 4.96 5.72
C LEU A 82 -6.41 3.65 5.10
N SER A 83 -7.55 3.13 5.55
CA SER A 83 -8.16 1.93 4.97
C SER A 83 -8.42 2.05 3.46
N PHE A 84 -8.89 3.22 3.01
CA PHE A 84 -9.04 3.49 1.59
C PHE A 84 -7.69 3.59 0.87
N ASN A 85 -6.70 4.24 1.46
CA ASN A 85 -5.38 4.42 0.86
C ASN A 85 -4.71 3.06 0.57
N ASP A 86 -4.63 2.16 1.55
CA ASP A 86 -4.05 0.82 1.35
C ASP A 86 -4.84 0.01 0.31
N SER A 87 -6.18 0.06 0.36
CA SER A 87 -7.02 -0.62 -0.62
C SER A 87 -6.77 -0.11 -2.05
N ALA A 88 -6.62 1.21 -2.23
CA ALA A 88 -6.35 1.81 -3.53
C ALA A 88 -4.91 1.53 -3.99
N GLN A 89 -3.96 1.49 -3.06
CA GLN A 89 -2.55 1.24 -3.32
C GLN A 89 -2.31 -0.21 -3.73
N GLU A 90 -2.97 -1.17 -3.09
CA GLU A 90 -2.96 -2.59 -3.45
C GLU A 90 -3.39 -2.79 -4.91
N GLU A 91 -4.56 -2.29 -5.29
CA GLU A 91 -5.09 -2.40 -6.65
C GLU A 91 -4.17 -1.67 -7.66
N TYR A 92 -3.69 -0.47 -7.32
CA TYR A 92 -2.75 0.28 -8.15
C TYR A 92 -1.45 -0.49 -8.39
N LEU A 93 -0.85 -1.06 -7.36
CA LEU A 93 0.39 -1.82 -7.47
C LEU A 93 0.19 -3.08 -8.32
N SER A 94 -0.97 -3.73 -8.22
CA SER A 94 -1.34 -4.88 -9.06
C SER A 94 -1.31 -4.51 -10.55
N ASP A 95 -1.87 -3.35 -10.92
CA ASP A 95 -1.81 -2.83 -12.28
C ASP A 95 -0.41 -2.34 -12.67
N PHE A 96 0.27 -1.57 -11.83
CA PHE A 96 1.59 -1.02 -12.10
C PHE A 96 2.63 -2.13 -12.30
N ARG A 97 2.51 -3.23 -11.55
CA ARG A 97 3.32 -4.44 -11.71
C ARG A 97 3.21 -5.05 -13.11
N ARG A 98 2.07 -4.90 -13.79
CA ARG A 98 1.90 -5.38 -15.17
C ARG A 98 2.73 -4.57 -16.16
N LEU A 99 2.94 -3.27 -15.89
CA LEU A 99 3.74 -2.38 -16.71
C LEU A 99 5.25 -2.62 -16.56
N ALA A 100 5.70 -3.09 -15.38
CA ALA A 100 7.08 -3.48 -15.16
C ALA A 100 7.46 -4.76 -15.94
N ASN A 101 8.64 -4.73 -16.58
CA ASN A 101 9.22 -5.86 -17.32
C ASN A 101 10.21 -6.65 -16.46
N ASN A 102 11.11 -5.97 -15.73
CA ASN A 102 12.13 -6.63 -14.91
C ASN A 102 11.49 -7.54 -13.84
N ARG A 103 11.92 -8.79 -13.79
CA ARG A 103 11.24 -9.82 -12.99
C ARG A 103 11.48 -9.72 -11.49
N LEU A 104 12.62 -9.20 -11.05
CA LEU A 104 12.90 -9.00 -9.62
C LEU A 104 12.16 -7.79 -9.05
N ILE A 105 12.06 -6.70 -9.82
CA ILE A 105 11.22 -5.55 -9.44
C ILE A 105 9.76 -5.96 -9.30
N LYS A 106 9.24 -6.83 -10.19
CA LYS A 106 7.89 -7.38 -10.04
C LYS A 106 7.73 -8.23 -8.78
N SER A 107 8.78 -8.89 -8.31
CA SER A 107 8.76 -9.65 -7.04
C SER A 107 8.71 -8.71 -5.84
N VAL A 108 9.48 -7.61 -5.86
CA VAL A 108 9.42 -6.56 -4.84
C VAL A 108 8.02 -5.94 -4.76
N ILE A 109 7.43 -5.57 -5.91
CA ILE A 109 6.05 -5.04 -5.96
C ILE A 109 5.04 -6.07 -5.45
N SER A 110 5.22 -7.36 -5.77
CA SER A 110 4.36 -8.42 -5.22
C SER A 110 4.42 -8.50 -3.69
N LEU A 111 5.58 -8.28 -3.10
CA LEU A 111 5.73 -8.25 -1.64
C LEU A 111 5.09 -6.99 -1.05
N GLN A 112 5.19 -5.84 -1.73
CA GLN A 112 4.52 -4.61 -1.31
C GLN A 112 2.99 -4.77 -1.31
N ILE A 113 2.43 -5.36 -2.38
CA ILE A 113 0.99 -5.69 -2.46
C ILE A 113 0.55 -6.51 -1.24
N MET A 114 1.33 -7.53 -0.86
CA MET A 114 1.04 -8.33 0.33
C MET A 114 1.09 -7.48 1.62
N GLN A 115 2.02 -6.53 1.72
CA GLN A 115 2.10 -5.63 2.87
C GLN A 115 0.89 -4.70 2.96
N GLU A 116 0.38 -4.14 1.85
CA GLU A 116 -0.85 -3.30 1.88
C GLU A 116 -2.09 -4.11 2.32
N VAL A 117 -2.15 -5.39 1.93
CA VAL A 117 -3.20 -6.31 2.43
C VAL A 117 -3.04 -6.53 3.94
N ASN A 118 -1.82 -6.65 4.44
CA ASN A 118 -1.56 -6.81 5.87
C ASN A 118 -1.93 -5.54 6.66
N HIS A 119 -1.63 -4.34 6.13
CA HIS A 119 -2.06 -3.07 6.70
C HIS A 119 -3.59 -2.97 6.76
N SER A 120 -4.28 -3.30 5.67
CA SER A 120 -5.74 -3.31 5.62
C SER A 120 -6.35 -4.27 6.67
N LYS A 121 -5.72 -5.44 6.86
CA LYS A 121 -6.11 -6.39 7.91
C LYS A 121 -5.89 -5.81 9.31
N SER A 122 -4.83 -5.03 9.53
CA SER A 122 -4.52 -4.43 10.83
C SER A 122 -5.59 -3.42 11.25
N TYR A 123 -6.09 -2.61 10.30
CA TYR A 123 -7.17 -1.66 10.58
C TYR A 123 -8.47 -2.34 10.98
N ALA A 124 -8.80 -3.49 10.41
CA ALA A 124 -9.98 -4.24 10.83
C ALA A 124 -9.91 -4.64 12.32
N VAL A 125 -8.72 -4.99 12.83
CA VAL A 125 -8.49 -5.29 14.26
C VAL A 125 -8.68 -4.04 15.12
N LEU A 126 -8.14 -2.90 14.69
CA LEU A 126 -8.24 -1.63 15.43
C LEU A 126 -9.64 -1.03 15.39
N LEU A 127 -10.40 -1.23 14.32
CA LEU A 127 -11.76 -0.70 14.16
C LEU A 127 -12.81 -1.54 14.89
N ASP A 128 -12.52 -2.80 15.20
CA ASP A 128 -13.36 -3.60 16.11
C ASP A 128 -13.46 -2.93 17.50
N ALA A 129 -12.40 -2.24 17.93
CA ALA A 129 -12.39 -1.46 19.17
C ALA A 129 -13.44 -0.32 19.18
N CYS A 130 -13.82 0.22 18.02
CA CYS A 130 -14.88 1.23 17.92
C CYS A 130 -16.29 0.67 18.12
N GLY A 131 -16.46 -0.66 18.17
CA GLY A 131 -17.76 -1.33 18.33
C GLY A 131 -18.68 -1.30 17.10
N ASN A 132 -18.35 -0.52 16.07
CA ASN A 132 -19.05 -0.47 14.79
C ASN A 132 -18.07 -0.08 13.66
N SER A 133 -17.31 -1.04 13.16
CA SER A 133 -16.38 -0.83 12.04
C SER A 133 -17.10 -0.45 10.74
N ASP A 134 -18.33 -0.95 10.54
CA ASP A 134 -19.16 -0.62 9.37
C ASP A 134 -19.42 0.89 9.26
N GLU A 135 -19.64 1.58 10.39
CA GLU A 135 -19.78 3.04 10.40
C GLU A 135 -18.55 3.70 9.76
N VAL A 136 -17.35 3.28 10.18
CA VAL A 136 -16.07 3.86 9.75
C VAL A 136 -15.82 3.58 8.26
N PHE A 137 -16.03 2.34 7.81
CA PHE A 137 -15.88 2.00 6.40
C PHE A 137 -16.91 2.69 5.51
N ASN A 138 -18.06 3.11 6.05
CA ASN A 138 -19.09 3.84 5.31
C ASN A 138 -19.02 5.37 5.48
N LEU A 139 -18.05 5.93 6.23
CA LEU A 139 -17.97 7.37 6.48
C LEU A 139 -17.89 8.20 5.20
N TYR A 140 -17.25 7.69 4.14
CA TYR A 140 -17.16 8.38 2.85
C TYR A 140 -18.52 8.64 2.18
N LYS A 141 -19.59 7.93 2.59
CA LYS A 141 -20.95 8.16 2.07
C LYS A 141 -21.60 9.40 2.68
N TYR A 142 -21.12 9.83 3.84
CA TYR A 142 -21.72 10.91 4.63
C TYR A 142 -20.76 12.08 4.88
N ASN A 143 -19.48 11.96 4.49
CA ASN A 143 -18.48 13.01 4.59
C ASN A 143 -17.94 13.38 3.20
N ASP A 144 -18.39 14.54 2.69
CA ASP A 144 -18.03 15.01 1.34
C ASP A 144 -16.54 15.27 1.16
N ALA A 145 -15.84 15.72 2.21
CA ALA A 145 -14.41 16.00 2.16
C ALA A 145 -13.58 14.71 2.01
N LEU A 146 -13.90 13.68 2.81
CA LEU A 146 -13.31 12.34 2.70
C LEU A 146 -13.60 11.74 1.33
N ASN A 147 -14.85 11.81 0.87
CA ASN A 147 -15.24 11.31 -0.44
C ASN A 147 -14.46 11.99 -1.57
N THR A 148 -14.41 13.32 -1.56
CA THR A 148 -13.68 14.13 -2.55
C THR A 148 -12.19 13.77 -2.56
N LYS A 149 -11.58 13.57 -1.39
CA LYS A 149 -10.18 13.17 -1.29
C LYS A 149 -9.95 11.78 -1.89
N ASN A 150 -10.79 10.81 -1.56
CA ASN A 150 -10.71 9.45 -2.11
C ASN A 150 -10.86 9.45 -3.63
N GLN A 151 -11.81 10.23 -4.18
CA GLN A 151 -11.96 10.38 -5.63
C GLN A 151 -10.70 10.97 -6.28
N LYS A 152 -10.09 11.99 -5.69
CA LYS A 152 -8.86 12.61 -6.22
C LYS A 152 -7.69 11.62 -6.25
N ILE A 153 -7.53 10.81 -5.21
CA ILE A 153 -6.50 9.76 -5.16
C ILE A 153 -6.74 8.72 -6.26
N ALA A 154 -7.96 8.20 -6.36
CA ALA A 154 -8.32 7.22 -7.40
C ALA A 154 -8.08 7.77 -8.82
N GLN A 155 -8.45 9.03 -9.06
CA GLN A 155 -8.19 9.71 -10.34
C GLN A 155 -6.70 9.88 -10.63
N GLN A 156 -5.87 10.14 -9.61
CA GLN A 156 -4.41 10.26 -9.78
C GLN A 156 -3.81 8.92 -10.23
N PHE A 157 -4.21 7.81 -9.60
CA PHE A 157 -3.79 6.46 -9.99
C PHE A 157 -4.24 6.09 -11.41
N ALA A 158 -5.51 6.34 -11.75
CA ALA A 158 -6.04 5.99 -13.06
C ALA A 158 -5.44 6.80 -14.21
N ARG A 159 -4.91 8.01 -13.96
CA ARG A 159 -4.55 8.97 -15.03
C ARG A 159 -3.48 8.47 -15.99
N TYR A 160 -2.50 7.71 -15.50
CA TYR A 160 -1.32 7.30 -16.29
C TYR A 160 -1.00 5.80 -16.20
N ILE A 161 -1.88 5.01 -15.60
CA ILE A 161 -1.71 3.55 -15.47
C ILE A 161 -1.78 2.81 -16.82
N ASP A 162 -2.18 3.50 -17.90
CA ASP A 162 -2.11 2.98 -19.27
C ASP A 162 -0.66 2.68 -19.74
N GLY A 163 0.34 3.30 -19.10
CA GLY A 163 1.77 3.06 -19.35
C GLY A 163 2.21 3.34 -20.78
N ASN A 164 1.51 4.19 -21.53
CA ASN A 164 1.74 4.37 -22.98
C ASN A 164 3.08 5.04 -23.34
N SER A 165 3.82 5.60 -22.36
CA SER A 165 5.16 6.14 -22.52
C SER A 165 5.94 6.10 -21.20
N VAL A 166 7.27 6.17 -21.26
CA VAL A 166 8.14 6.23 -20.06
C VAL A 166 7.75 7.39 -19.15
N ASP A 167 7.49 8.58 -19.71
CA ASP A 167 7.09 9.76 -18.93
C ASP A 167 5.78 9.54 -18.18
N LYS A 168 4.77 8.94 -18.83
CA LYS A 168 3.51 8.60 -18.17
C LYS A 168 3.72 7.58 -17.04
N MET A 169 4.58 6.59 -17.24
CA MET A 169 4.89 5.60 -16.22
C MET A 169 5.58 6.22 -15.01
N LEU A 170 6.51 7.15 -15.23
CA LEU A 170 7.14 7.93 -14.15
C LEU A 170 6.10 8.77 -13.40
N LEU A 171 5.20 9.46 -14.12
CA LEU A 171 4.11 10.22 -13.50
C LEU A 171 3.13 9.33 -12.73
N SER A 172 2.85 8.13 -13.23
CA SER A 172 2.06 7.11 -12.52
C SER A 172 2.74 6.73 -11.21
N ALA A 173 4.03 6.37 -11.26
CA ALA A 173 4.81 6.02 -10.07
C ALA A 173 4.83 7.15 -9.03
N MET A 174 4.93 8.41 -9.47
CA MET A 174 4.88 9.57 -8.58
C MET A 174 3.55 9.71 -7.84
N ALA A 175 2.43 9.23 -8.40
CA ALA A 175 1.16 9.21 -7.67
C ALA A 175 1.25 8.29 -6.44
N SER A 176 1.84 7.10 -6.59
CA SER A 176 2.09 6.19 -5.46
C SER A 176 3.11 6.77 -4.48
N VAL A 177 4.23 7.34 -4.96
CA VAL A 177 5.22 7.99 -4.08
C VAL A 177 4.58 9.08 -3.22
N ASN A 178 3.66 9.88 -3.77
CA ASN A 178 2.96 10.90 -3.00
C ASN A 178 1.99 10.30 -1.97
N LEU A 179 1.29 9.21 -2.32
CA LEU A 179 0.40 8.51 -1.39
C LEU A 179 1.18 7.97 -0.19
N GLU A 180 2.25 7.20 -0.47
CA GLU A 180 3.16 6.60 0.51
C GLU A 180 3.90 7.66 1.34
N GLY A 181 4.54 8.61 0.67
CA GLY A 181 5.49 9.55 1.28
C GLY A 181 4.86 10.81 1.86
N ILE A 182 3.58 11.08 1.63
CA ILE A 182 2.91 12.29 2.14
C ILE A 182 1.60 11.94 2.82
N TYR A 183 0.68 11.24 2.14
CA TYR A 183 -0.67 11.07 2.66
C TYR A 183 -0.72 10.15 3.87
N PHE A 184 0.06 9.05 3.85
CA PHE A 184 0.22 8.17 5.00
C PHE A 184 0.89 8.87 6.18
N LEU A 185 1.96 9.63 5.96
CA LEU A 185 2.64 10.38 7.04
C LEU A 185 1.69 11.34 7.77
N LEU A 186 0.79 12.01 7.04
CA LEU A 186 -0.24 12.83 7.66
C LEU A 186 -1.22 12.01 8.52
N GLY A 187 -1.60 10.82 8.06
CA GLY A 187 -2.41 9.88 8.85
C GLY A 187 -1.70 9.43 10.13
N PHE A 188 -0.44 9.04 10.03
CA PHE A 188 0.38 8.63 11.18
C PHE A 188 0.52 9.75 12.21
N SER A 189 0.57 11.01 11.77
CA SER A 189 0.59 12.17 12.65
C SER A 189 -0.60 12.17 13.63
N TYR A 190 -1.80 11.82 13.16
CA TYR A 190 -3.01 11.74 13.99
C TYR A 190 -3.02 10.51 14.89
N ILE A 191 -2.48 9.37 14.42
CA ILE A 191 -2.29 8.18 15.25
C ILE A 191 -1.37 8.50 16.43
N TYR A 192 -0.21 9.10 16.17
CA TYR A 192 0.74 9.45 17.21
C TYR A 192 0.25 10.54 18.15
N LEU A 193 -0.58 11.48 17.68
CA LEU A 193 -1.25 12.47 18.53
C LEU A 193 -2.10 11.81 19.61
N LEU A 194 -2.78 10.70 19.29
CA LEU A 194 -3.62 9.95 20.21
C LEU A 194 -2.88 8.78 20.89
N GLY A 195 -1.63 8.52 20.53
CA GLY A 195 -0.96 7.24 20.78
C GLY A 195 -0.78 6.87 22.25
N ASP A 196 -0.65 7.84 23.15
CA ASP A 196 -0.59 7.55 24.60
C ASP A 196 -1.95 7.15 25.18
N LYS A 197 -3.04 7.53 24.50
CA LYS A 197 -4.41 7.18 24.88
C LYS A 197 -4.84 5.86 24.26
N VAL A 198 -4.45 5.61 23.01
CA VAL A 198 -4.77 4.41 22.21
C VAL A 198 -3.47 3.72 21.77
N PRO A 199 -2.77 3.03 22.69
CA PRO A 199 -1.45 2.46 22.42
C PRO A 199 -1.50 1.30 21.41
N GLY A 200 -2.62 0.58 21.29
CA GLY A 200 -2.76 -0.47 20.30
C GLY A 200 -2.66 0.09 18.88
N ALA A 201 -3.36 1.20 18.60
CA ALA A 201 -3.27 1.91 17.33
C ALA A 201 -1.90 2.55 17.06
N ARG A 202 -1.16 2.94 18.11
CA ARG A 202 0.20 3.51 17.98
C ARG A 202 1.24 2.45 17.65
N ASP A 203 1.13 1.30 18.31
CA ASP A 203 2.12 0.21 18.23
C ASP A 203 1.92 -0.64 16.98
N MET A 204 0.70 -0.64 16.43
CA MET A 204 0.34 -1.18 15.11
C MET A 204 0.89 -0.33 13.96
#